data_AF-A0A5K1CSC7-F1
#
_entry.id   AF-A0A5K1CSC7-F1
#
_cell.length_a   1.000
_cell.length_b   1.000
_cell.length_c   1.000
_cell.angle_alpha   90.00
_cell.angle_beta   90.00
_cell.angle_gamma   90.00
#
_symmetry.space_group_name_H-M   'P 1'
#
loop_
_entity.id
_entity.type
_entity.pdbx_description
1 polymer ?
#
loop_
_entity_poly.entity_id
_entity_poly.type
_entity_poly.pdbx_seq_one_letter_code
_entity_poly.pdbx_strand_id
1 'polypeptide(L)'
;MEAGAGGRAMVLMMMVLVVATMTGSHRRGVGVQAQLDCASKLVSCANAISNTSIKPGKECCSALADAVKNELKCLCDVYNSPSIFQNFNINATRALEIPGLCGVSGDLSRCKS
;
A
#
# COMPACT_ATOMS: atom_id res chain seq x y z
N MET A 1 11.75 -40.83 -29.75
CA MET A 1 10.78 -40.39 -30.77
C MET A 1 9.55 -39.91 -30.02
N GLU A 2 9.65 -38.74 -29.40
CA GLU A 2 9.48 -37.41 -30.00
C GLU A 2 7.98 -37.12 -30.26
N ALA A 3 7.39 -36.25 -29.44
CA ALA A 3 6.62 -35.09 -29.91
C ALA A 3 6.08 -34.31 -28.71
N GLY A 4 6.63 -33.10 -28.53
CA GLY A 4 6.26 -32.18 -27.47
C GLY A 4 4.85 -31.60 -27.63
N ALA A 5 4.21 -31.35 -26.48
CA ALA A 5 3.10 -30.42 -26.33
C ALA A 5 3.10 -29.85 -24.90
N GLY A 6 4.29 -29.64 -24.32
CA GLY A 6 4.48 -29.37 -22.89
C GLY A 6 4.27 -27.93 -22.43
N GLY A 7 4.09 -26.97 -23.34
CA GLY A 7 3.99 -25.55 -22.95
C GLY A 7 2.56 -25.06 -22.72
N ARG A 8 1.67 -25.32 -23.69
CA ARG A 8 0.31 -24.74 -23.69
C ARG A 8 -0.59 -25.40 -22.66
N ALA A 9 -0.46 -26.71 -22.47
CA ALA A 9 -1.20 -27.46 -21.46
C ALA A 9 -0.74 -27.12 -20.04
N MET A 10 0.56 -26.88 -19.83
CA MET A 10 1.09 -26.45 -18.54
C MET A 10 0.62 -25.03 -18.18
N VAL A 11 0.61 -24.11 -19.15
CA VAL A 11 0.08 -22.75 -18.95
C VAL A 11 -1.44 -22.76 -18.70
N LEU A 12 -2.20 -23.58 -19.43
CA LEU A 12 -3.65 -23.73 -19.20
C LEU A 12 -3.95 -24.36 -17.83
N MET A 13 -3.21 -25.39 -17.41
CA MET A 13 -3.34 -25.98 -16.08
C MET A 13 -2.95 -24.99 -14.97
N MET A 14 -1.90 -24.20 -15.15
CA MET A 14 -1.53 -23.13 -14.20
C MET A 14 -2.60 -22.04 -14.12
N MET A 15 -3.17 -21.60 -15.25
CA MET A 15 -4.26 -20.61 -15.26
C MET A 15 -5.51 -21.16 -14.56
N VAL A 16 -5.85 -22.43 -14.77
CA VAL A 16 -6.99 -23.09 -14.11
C VAL A 16 -6.75 -23.22 -12.60
N LEU A 17 -5.53 -23.53 -12.16
CA LEU A 17 -5.18 -23.54 -10.72
C LEU A 17 -5.25 -22.15 -10.09
N VAL A 18 -4.80 -21.11 -10.81
CA VAL A 18 -4.91 -19.71 -10.35
C VAL A 18 -6.38 -19.29 -10.28
N VAL A 19 -7.22 -19.64 -11.26
CA VAL A 19 -8.64 -19.25 -11.28
C VAL A 19 -9.50 -20.07 -10.32
N ALA A 20 -9.21 -21.36 -10.11
CA ALA A 20 -9.96 -22.23 -9.18
C ALA A 20 -9.72 -21.88 -7.70
N THR A 21 -8.67 -21.13 -7.39
CA THR A 21 -8.47 -20.56 -6.03
C THR A 21 -9.16 -19.21 -5.84
N MET A 22 -9.87 -18.69 -6.86
CA MET A 22 -10.61 -17.42 -6.79
C MET A 22 -12.05 -17.55 -6.25
N THR A 23 -12.50 -18.77 -5.90
CA THR A 23 -13.81 -19.01 -5.29
C THR A 23 -13.62 -19.49 -3.86
N GLY A 24 -13.15 -18.61 -2.98
CA GLY A 24 -12.99 -18.93 -1.57
C GLY A 24 -11.99 -18.02 -0.89
N SER A 25 -12.46 -16.86 -0.43
CA SER A 25 -11.73 -15.90 0.40
C SER A 25 -10.50 -15.29 -0.28
N HIS A 26 -10.54 -13.98 -0.52
CA HIS A 26 -9.35 -13.14 -0.65
C HIS A 26 -8.44 -13.31 0.58
N ARG A 27 -7.65 -14.39 0.66
CA ARG A 27 -6.42 -14.42 1.43
C ARG A 27 -5.32 -13.89 0.52
N ARG A 28 -5.39 -12.58 0.29
CA ARG A 28 -4.29 -11.76 -0.24
C ARG A 28 -3.10 -12.01 0.69
N GLY A 29 -1.99 -12.51 0.14
CA GLY A 29 -0.78 -12.81 0.91
C GLY A 29 -0.41 -11.66 1.84
N VAL A 30 -0.15 -12.00 3.10
CA VAL A 30 0.57 -11.15 4.05
C VAL A 30 1.90 -10.77 3.41
N GLY A 31 2.17 -9.47 3.27
CA GLY A 31 3.53 -9.00 3.04
C GLY A 31 3.63 -7.67 2.31
N VAL A 32 3.22 -7.57 1.05
CA VAL A 32 3.67 -6.46 0.19
C VAL A 32 2.55 -5.84 -0.66
N GLN A 33 1.65 -6.62 -1.25
CA GLN A 33 0.65 -6.09 -2.19
C GLN A 33 -0.44 -5.23 -1.54
N ALA A 34 -0.88 -5.57 -0.32
CA ALA A 34 -1.86 -4.78 0.41
C ALA A 34 -1.24 -3.51 1.01
N GLN A 35 0.02 -3.59 1.45
CA GLN A 35 0.79 -2.43 1.92
C GLN A 35 1.00 -1.39 0.81
N LEU A 36 1.14 -1.87 -0.43
CA LEU A 36 1.27 -1.01 -1.60
C LEU A 36 0.00 -0.23 -1.94
N ASP A 37 -1.20 -0.72 -1.64
CA ASP A 37 -2.46 -0.07 -2.06
C ASP A 37 -2.66 1.29 -1.38
N CYS A 38 -2.62 1.32 -0.04
CA CYS A 38 -2.67 2.57 0.71
C CYS A 38 -1.39 3.42 0.55
N ALA A 39 -0.21 2.81 0.38
CA ALA A 39 1.02 3.55 0.11
C ALA A 39 0.98 4.26 -1.25
N SER A 40 0.28 3.67 -2.24
CA SER A 40 0.05 4.30 -3.55
C SER A 40 -0.78 5.58 -3.41
N LYS A 41 -1.73 5.61 -2.47
CA LYS A 41 -2.52 6.83 -2.17
C LYS A 41 -1.65 7.94 -1.56
N LEU A 42 -0.55 7.57 -0.89
CA LEU A 42 0.41 8.49 -0.31
C LEU A 42 1.41 9.05 -1.32
N VAL A 43 1.47 8.54 -2.56
CA VAL A 43 2.31 9.10 -3.64
C VAL A 43 1.96 10.58 -3.89
N SER A 44 0.68 10.93 -3.82
CA SER A 44 0.22 12.32 -3.95
C SER A 44 0.79 13.25 -2.87
N CYS A 45 1.26 12.69 -1.74
CA CYS A 45 1.92 13.40 -0.65
C CYS A 45 3.45 13.44 -0.79
N ALA A 46 4.05 12.68 -1.71
CA ALA A 46 5.50 12.51 -1.81
C ALA A 46 6.26 13.85 -1.89
N ASN A 47 5.74 14.83 -2.63
CA ASN A 47 6.40 16.14 -2.75
C ASN A 47 6.42 16.93 -1.42
N ALA A 48 5.35 16.83 -0.62
CA ALA A 48 5.28 17.44 0.71
C ALA A 48 6.06 16.64 1.77
N ILE A 49 6.28 15.34 1.52
CA ILE A 49 7.11 14.47 2.37
C ILE A 49 8.61 14.72 2.12
N SER A 50 9.00 14.92 0.87
CA SER A 50 10.40 15.18 0.50
C SER A 50 10.85 16.60 0.81
N ASN A 51 9.92 17.56 0.88
CA ASN A 51 10.23 18.97 1.09
C ASN A 51 9.40 19.59 2.22
N THR A 52 10.07 20.00 3.29
CA THR A 52 9.44 20.56 4.48
C THR A 52 8.78 21.93 4.25
N SER A 53 9.22 22.68 3.24
CA SER A 53 8.62 23.96 2.84
C SER A 53 7.32 23.79 2.04
N ILE A 54 7.06 22.60 1.51
CA ILE A 54 5.84 22.30 0.75
C ILE A 54 4.75 21.81 1.70
N LYS A 55 3.60 22.50 1.68
CA LYS A 55 2.39 22.05 2.37
C LYS A 55 1.71 20.94 1.56
N PRO A 56 1.09 19.94 2.21
CA PRO A 56 0.32 18.93 1.53
C PRO A 56 -0.85 19.58 0.77
N GLY A 57 -1.00 19.22 -0.50
CA GLY A 57 -2.13 19.64 -1.32
C GLY A 57 -3.43 18.98 -0.87
N LYS A 58 -4.56 19.51 -1.34
CA LYS A 58 -5.90 18.97 -1.03
C LYS A 58 -6.05 17.51 -1.46
N GLU A 59 -5.48 17.15 -2.61
CA GLU A 59 -5.45 15.78 -3.14
C GLU A 59 -4.74 14.81 -2.17
N CYS A 60 -3.57 15.20 -1.67
CA CYS A 60 -2.83 14.43 -0.67
C CYS A 60 -3.65 14.23 0.60
N CYS A 61 -4.23 15.30 1.15
CA CYS A 61 -5.01 15.19 2.38
C CYS A 61 -6.30 14.40 2.19
N SER A 62 -6.95 14.48 1.03
CA SER A 62 -8.14 13.70 0.72
C SER A 62 -7.82 12.22 0.56
N ALA A 63 -6.73 11.89 -0.16
CA ALA A 63 -6.26 10.52 -0.31
C ALA A 63 -5.84 9.90 1.02
N LEU A 64 -5.16 10.68 1.87
CA LEU A 64 -4.81 10.26 3.23
C LEU A 64 -6.06 10.03 4.09
N ALA A 65 -7.05 10.92 4.05
CA ALA A 65 -8.29 10.75 4.80
C ALA A 65 -9.11 9.54 4.33
N ASP A 66 -9.13 9.27 3.03
CA ASP A 66 -9.79 8.10 2.45
C ASP A 66 -9.10 6.80 2.87
N ALA A 67 -7.77 6.75 2.73
CA ALA A 67 -6.98 5.61 3.17
C ALA A 67 -7.12 5.38 4.68
N VAL A 68 -7.17 6.45 5.48
CA VAL A 68 -7.41 6.34 6.93
C VAL A 68 -8.77 5.71 7.23
N LYS A 69 -9.81 6.04 6.47
CA LYS A 69 -11.17 5.52 6.68
C LYS A 69 -11.34 4.08 6.18
N ASN A 70 -10.83 3.78 4.99
CA ASN A 70 -11.08 2.52 4.28
C ASN A 70 -9.91 1.51 4.44
N GLU A 71 -8.70 2.01 4.63
CA GLU A 71 -7.44 1.24 4.61
C GLU A 71 -6.59 1.45 5.86
N LEU A 72 -7.23 1.77 7.00
CA LEU A 72 -6.56 2.08 8.27
C LEU A 72 -5.44 1.08 8.60
N LYS A 73 -5.74 -0.22 8.52
CA LYS A 73 -4.77 -1.28 8.83
C LYS A 73 -3.52 -1.22 7.95
N CYS A 74 -3.68 -0.95 6.65
CA CYS A 74 -2.55 -0.80 5.73
C CYS A 74 -1.70 0.43 6.09
N LEU A 75 -2.36 1.56 6.36
CA LEU A 75 -1.69 2.78 6.79
C LEU A 75 -0.88 2.58 8.06
N CYS A 76 -1.46 1.90 9.04
CA CYS A 76 -0.76 1.58 10.28
C CYS A 76 0.45 0.67 10.02
N ASP A 77 0.33 -0.33 9.14
CA ASP A 77 1.46 -1.17 8.73
C ASP A 77 2.59 -0.33 8.09
N VAL A 78 2.25 0.61 7.19
CA VAL A 78 3.22 1.53 6.56
C VAL A 78 3.89 2.43 7.59
N TYR A 79 3.11 3.08 8.47
CA TYR A 79 3.64 3.97 9.50
C TYR A 79 4.46 3.24 10.57
N ASN A 80 4.13 1.98 10.87
CA ASN A 80 4.88 1.15 11.81
C ASN A 80 6.03 0.37 11.15
N SER A 81 6.16 0.40 9.82
CA SER A 81 7.21 -0.31 9.07
C SER A 81 8.30 0.65 8.58
N PRO A 82 9.38 0.85 9.36
CA PRO A 82 10.50 1.69 8.93
C PRO A 82 11.19 1.18 7.66
N SER A 83 11.09 -0.12 7.37
CA SER A 83 11.58 -0.73 6.13
C SER A 83 10.91 -0.18 4.88
N ILE A 84 9.60 0.10 4.92
CA ILE A 84 8.87 0.72 3.80
C ILE A 84 9.46 2.10 3.53
N PHE A 85 9.60 2.94 4.57
CA PHE A 85 10.18 4.27 4.40
C PHE A 85 11.61 4.24 3.85
N GLN A 86 12.43 3.28 4.28
CA GLN A 86 13.78 3.09 3.75
C GLN A 86 13.77 2.63 2.28
N ASN A 87 12.93 1.66 1.92
CA ASN A 87 12.81 1.17 0.55
C ASN A 87 12.35 2.23 -0.45
N PHE A 88 11.52 3.18 -0.02
CA PHE A 88 11.01 4.26 -0.85
C PHE A 88 11.74 5.60 -0.66
N ASN A 89 12.85 5.61 0.10
CA ASN A 89 13.63 6.80 0.43
C ASN A 89 12.76 7.96 0.96
N ILE A 90 11.77 7.61 1.78
CA ILE A 90 10.79 8.54 2.36
C ILE A 90 11.36 9.07 3.68
N ASN A 91 11.28 10.39 3.88
CA ASN A 91 11.63 10.99 5.15
C ASN A 91 10.53 10.69 6.19
N ALA A 92 10.74 9.64 6.99
CA ALA A 92 9.77 9.15 7.96
C ALA A 92 9.31 10.24 8.95
N THR A 93 10.23 11.11 9.39
CA THR A 93 9.92 12.24 10.28
C THR A 93 8.89 13.16 9.64
N ARG A 94 9.14 13.58 8.40
CA ARG A 94 8.22 14.45 7.67
C ARG A 94 6.91 13.73 7.34
N ALA A 95 6.96 12.45 6.99
CA ALA A 95 5.77 11.64 6.70
C ALA A 95 4.82 11.60 7.92
N LEU A 96 5.35 11.52 9.14
CA LEU A 96 4.56 11.54 10.38
C LEU A 96 3.93 12.92 10.68
N GLU A 97 4.46 14.01 10.12
CA GLU A 97 3.88 15.36 10.25
C GLU A 97 2.72 15.61 9.27
N ILE A 98 2.72 14.99 8.09
CA ILE A 98 1.68 15.17 7.06
C ILE A 98 0.26 14.98 7.60
N PRO A 99 -0.04 13.93 8.39
CA PRO A 99 -1.35 13.76 9.04
C PRO A 99 -1.76 14.95 9.91
N GLY A 100 -0.81 15.61 10.58
CA GLY A 100 -1.05 16.83 11.36
C GLY A 100 -1.36 18.03 10.48
N LEU A 101 -0.57 18.20 9.43
CA LEU A 101 -0.74 19.28 8.45
C LEU A 101 -2.07 19.16 7.68
N CYS A 102 -2.57 17.94 7.49
CA CYS A 102 -3.87 17.65 6.87
C CYS A 102 -5.05 17.65 7.85
N GLY A 103 -4.83 17.80 9.16
CA GLY A 103 -5.89 17.75 10.18
C GLY A 103 -6.49 16.36 10.41
N VAL A 104 -5.77 15.29 10.05
CA VAL A 104 -6.21 13.89 10.19
C VAL A 104 -5.41 13.11 11.25
N SER A 105 -4.57 13.79 12.03
CA SER A 105 -3.74 13.18 13.09
C SER A 105 -4.51 12.35 14.12
N GLY A 106 -5.77 12.73 14.42
CA GLY A 106 -6.60 11.99 15.36
C GLY A 106 -6.88 10.56 14.92
N ASP A 107 -6.90 10.30 13.62
CA ASP A 107 -7.25 9.00 13.08
C ASP A 107 -6.04 8.03 13.06
N LEU A 108 -4.81 8.53 12.94
CA LEU A 108 -3.61 7.71 13.14
C LEU A 108 -3.40 7.29 14.60
N SER A 109 -4.08 7.93 15.56
CA SER A 109 -4.11 7.43 16.94
C SER A 109 -4.74 6.03 17.03
N ARG A 110 -5.54 5.64 16.03
CA ARG A 110 -6.12 4.30 15.89
C ARG A 110 -5.11 3.27 15.39
N CYS A 111 -3.92 3.69 14.98
CA CYS A 111 -2.78 2.83 14.70
C CYS A 111 -1.97 2.44 15.94
N LYS A 112 -2.38 2.88 17.14
CA LYS A 112 -1.87 2.33 18.40
C LYS A 112 -2.27 0.85 18.49
N SER A 113 -1.30 -0.04 18.27
CA SER A 113 -1.32 -1.39 18.84
C SER A 113 -1.05 -1.33 20.34
#